data_AF-A0A0G4EZH0-F1
#
_entry.id   AF-A0A0G4EZH0-F1
#
_cell.length_a   1.000
_cell.length_b   1.000
_cell.length_c   1.000
_cell.angle_alpha   90.00
_cell.angle_beta   90.00
_cell.angle_gamma   90.00
#
_symmetry.space_group_name_H-M   'P 1'
#
loop_
_entity.id
_entity.type
_entity.pdbx_description
1 polymer ?
#
loop_
_entity_poly.entity_id
_entity_poly.type
_entity_poly.pdbx_seq_one_letter_code
_entity_poly.pdbx_strand_id
1 'polypeptide(L)'
;MSDPAVSVRRLGLDASFAAEGFEQLAESALCSICHDYMDDVVETDCAARHVFCRPCLKTVYDLRQPCPECRGHISRMDTAHSRIRNSIEQVKWKCINFQSGCTFTGTKKEMETHLDEECEEQDANCPFEGCQEKARRSTLLLHKSACPYRSVPCQHCKEDVPLNNMIQHLSVCAKVPIPCPNNCGRNPPRGEVSLHKQTECEEESVPCDVPGCRKLVKRKEMDRHEDEDMKKHVKLLTARLRAVDGTDPVIVKVHLPAYELKAAGLIKSEQLKSATFPFRGWRFSITVYPKGDSTSSTGQAAVYIQKEGDYMGELSFSLEAGTPGRKWTSKVDFSTLKAGTGWGLRDFCPSEDLLSAARSAEDGALVITVTMCQREMHSQPLVVRGYKPEVHPIMRF
;
A
#
# COMPACT_ATOMS: atom_id res chain seq x y z
N MET A 1 -0.44 20.02 -46.46
CA MET A 1 -1.40 19.34 -45.58
C MET A 1 -2.29 18.51 -46.49
N SER A 2 -1.97 17.23 -46.62
CA SER A 2 -2.72 16.29 -47.45
C SER A 2 -3.98 15.88 -46.70
N ASP A 3 -5.15 16.23 -47.25
CA ASP A 3 -6.45 15.80 -46.76
C ASP A 3 -6.48 14.27 -46.56
N PRO A 4 -7.03 13.77 -45.46
CA PRO A 4 -7.25 12.34 -45.31
C PRO A 4 -8.20 11.92 -46.42
N ALA A 5 -7.78 10.95 -47.25
CA ALA A 5 -8.59 10.42 -48.32
C ALA A 5 -9.97 10.04 -47.78
N VAL A 6 -11.00 10.81 -48.16
CA VAL A 6 -12.39 10.43 -47.93
C VAL A 6 -12.59 9.13 -48.71
N SER A 7 -12.54 8.00 -48.02
CA SER A 7 -12.79 6.70 -48.62
C SER A 7 -14.26 6.65 -48.99
N VAL A 8 -14.57 6.85 -50.27
CA VAL A 8 -15.92 6.70 -50.80
C VAL A 8 -16.45 5.31 -50.44
N ARG A 9 -17.50 5.24 -49.63
CA ARG A 9 -18.17 3.99 -49.29
C ARG A 9 -19.05 3.56 -50.46
N ARG A 10 -18.61 2.51 -51.15
CA ARG A 10 -19.37 1.86 -52.23
C ARG A 10 -20.36 0.90 -51.59
N LEU A 11 -21.63 1.23 -51.67
CA LEU A 11 -22.71 0.40 -51.15
C LEU A 11 -23.28 -0.53 -52.23
N GLY A 12 -22.88 -0.37 -53.50
CA GLY A 12 -23.43 -1.14 -54.60
C GLY A 12 -24.89 -0.77 -54.90
N LEU A 13 -25.23 0.51 -54.75
CA LEU A 13 -26.56 1.02 -55.03
C LEU A 13 -26.73 1.10 -56.55
N ASP A 14 -27.54 0.19 -57.09
CA ASP A 14 -28.02 0.23 -58.47
C ASP A 14 -29.51 0.62 -58.51
N ALA A 15 -30.04 0.82 -59.72
CA ALA A 15 -31.42 1.26 -59.93
C ALA A 15 -32.48 0.35 -59.29
N SER A 16 -32.19 -0.92 -58.99
CA SER A 16 -33.12 -1.84 -58.32
C SER A 16 -33.36 -1.48 -56.86
N PHE A 17 -32.42 -0.77 -56.24
CA PHE A 17 -32.54 -0.25 -54.88
C PHE A 17 -33.25 1.10 -54.82
N ALA A 18 -33.70 1.67 -55.95
CA ALA A 18 -34.44 2.92 -55.92
C ALA A 18 -35.70 2.80 -55.04
N ALA A 19 -35.93 3.83 -54.21
CA ALA A 19 -37.20 4.00 -53.53
C ALA A 19 -38.32 4.25 -54.53
N GLU A 20 -39.55 3.86 -54.17
CA GLU A 20 -40.73 4.12 -54.99
C GLU A 20 -40.87 5.63 -55.27
N GLY A 21 -40.94 6.00 -56.56
CA GLY A 21 -41.03 7.38 -57.02
C GLY A 21 -39.68 8.11 -57.20
N PHE A 22 -38.55 7.43 -56.98
CA PHE A 22 -37.19 7.96 -57.18
C PHE A 22 -36.42 7.27 -58.30
N GLU A 23 -37.04 6.40 -59.10
CA GLU A 23 -36.38 5.53 -60.09
C GLU A 23 -35.58 6.32 -61.14
N GLN A 24 -36.20 7.35 -61.74
CA GLN A 24 -35.53 8.20 -62.74
C GLN A 24 -34.39 9.02 -62.14
N LEU A 25 -34.57 9.50 -60.90
CA LEU A 25 -33.54 10.24 -60.18
C LEU A 25 -32.38 9.32 -59.79
N ALA A 26 -32.66 8.08 -59.44
CA ALA A 26 -31.66 7.06 -59.14
C ALA A 26 -30.80 6.74 -60.36
N GLU A 27 -31.39 6.52 -61.53
CA GLU A 27 -30.64 6.28 -62.78
C GLU A 27 -29.67 7.43 -63.11
N SER A 28 -30.13 8.67 -62.95
CA SER A 28 -29.30 9.87 -63.19
C SER A 28 -28.26 10.15 -62.08
N ALA A 29 -28.34 9.43 -60.96
CA ALA A 29 -27.40 9.53 -59.83
C ALA A 29 -26.29 8.47 -59.86
N LEU A 30 -26.27 7.58 -60.85
CA LEU A 30 -25.24 6.54 -61.00
C LEU A 30 -24.04 7.02 -61.82
N CYS A 31 -22.84 6.63 -61.39
CA CYS A 31 -21.61 6.93 -62.08
C CYS A 31 -21.36 5.95 -63.23
N SER A 32 -21.17 6.43 -64.46
CA SER A 32 -20.91 5.59 -65.63
C SER A 32 -19.59 4.81 -65.63
N ILE A 33 -18.72 5.04 -64.63
CA ILE A 33 -17.45 4.30 -64.48
C ILE A 33 -17.59 3.15 -63.48
N CYS A 34 -18.24 3.36 -62.33
CA CYS A 34 -18.38 2.34 -61.28
C CYS A 34 -19.77 1.73 -61.17
N HIS A 35 -20.75 2.26 -61.92
CA HIS A 35 -22.16 1.86 -61.92
C HIS A 35 -22.80 1.81 -60.52
N ASP A 36 -22.36 2.72 -59.65
CA ASP A 36 -22.83 2.89 -58.27
C ASP A 36 -23.15 4.38 -58.06
N TYR A 37 -23.84 4.70 -56.97
CA TYR A 37 -24.14 6.06 -56.54
C TYR A 37 -22.92 6.99 -56.67
N MET A 38 -23.13 8.15 -57.28
CA MET A 38 -22.12 9.19 -57.43
C MET A 38 -21.76 9.85 -56.11
N ASP A 39 -20.56 9.58 -55.62
CA ASP A 39 -19.99 10.18 -54.41
C ASP A 39 -18.78 11.07 -54.73
N ASP A 40 -18.59 12.15 -53.98
CA ASP A 40 -17.66 13.24 -54.31
C ASP A 40 -17.77 13.64 -55.80
N VAL A 41 -18.95 14.13 -56.17
CA VAL A 41 -19.32 14.39 -57.57
C VAL A 41 -18.46 15.49 -58.19
N VAL A 42 -17.76 15.14 -59.26
CA VAL A 42 -16.96 16.05 -60.08
C VAL A 42 -17.54 16.19 -61.47
N GLU A 43 -17.31 17.36 -62.06
CA GLU A 43 -17.78 17.73 -63.37
C GLU A 43 -16.59 17.99 -64.29
N THR A 44 -16.67 17.44 -65.51
CA THR A 44 -15.68 17.64 -66.57
C THR A 44 -16.02 18.87 -67.41
N ASP A 45 -15.00 19.47 -68.03
CA ASP A 45 -15.16 20.60 -68.96
C ASP A 45 -15.43 20.17 -70.42
N CYS A 46 -15.85 18.92 -70.65
CA CYS A 46 -16.30 18.49 -71.96
C CYS A 46 -17.60 19.23 -72.38
N ALA A 47 -17.92 19.25 -73.68
CA ALA A 47 -19.04 20.05 -74.21
C ALA A 47 -20.41 19.79 -73.56
N ALA A 48 -20.64 18.57 -73.07
CA ALA A 48 -21.87 18.14 -72.40
C ALA A 48 -21.76 18.14 -70.86
N ARG A 49 -20.61 18.54 -70.30
CA ARG A 49 -20.36 18.66 -68.86
C ARG A 49 -20.73 17.41 -68.03
N HIS A 50 -20.23 16.24 -68.44
CA HIS A 50 -20.50 14.97 -67.74
C HIS A 50 -19.94 14.96 -66.33
N VAL A 51 -20.65 14.26 -65.44
CA VAL A 51 -20.36 14.14 -64.02
C VAL A 51 -19.99 12.71 -63.63
N PHE A 52 -19.07 12.57 -62.69
CA PHE A 52 -18.56 11.29 -62.21
C PHE A 52 -18.20 11.37 -60.73
N CYS A 53 -17.89 10.23 -60.10
CA CYS A 53 -17.21 10.24 -58.81
C CYS A 53 -15.76 10.71 -58.99
N ARG A 54 -15.23 11.56 -58.11
CA ARG A 54 -13.81 11.97 -58.17
C ARG A 54 -12.84 10.80 -58.21
N PRO A 55 -12.96 9.75 -57.35
CA PRO A 55 -12.01 8.64 -57.40
C PRO A 55 -12.06 7.86 -58.72
N CYS A 56 -13.24 7.80 -59.35
CA CYS A 56 -13.41 7.10 -60.62
C CYS A 56 -12.80 7.87 -61.78
N LEU A 57 -13.01 9.19 -61.82
CA LEU A 57 -12.50 10.03 -62.90
C LEU A 57 -11.00 10.33 -62.75
N LYS A 58 -10.46 10.28 -61.53
CA LYS A 58 -9.07 10.61 -61.24
C LYS A 58 -8.08 9.87 -62.15
N THR A 59 -8.22 8.55 -62.29
CA THR A 59 -7.33 7.76 -63.16
C THR A 59 -7.43 8.18 -64.63
N VAL A 60 -8.64 8.48 -65.12
CA VAL A 60 -8.89 8.95 -66.49
C VAL A 60 -8.23 10.30 -66.72
N TYR A 61 -8.40 11.22 -65.76
CA TYR A 61 -7.82 12.56 -65.78
C TYR A 61 -6.29 12.55 -65.72
N ASP A 62 -5.70 11.79 -64.80
CA ASP A 62 -4.26 11.67 -64.61
C ASP A 62 -3.57 11.07 -65.84
N LEU A 63 -4.23 10.12 -66.53
CA LEU A 63 -3.77 9.51 -67.78
C LEU A 63 -4.13 10.32 -69.04
N ARG A 64 -4.72 11.52 -68.87
CA ARG A 64 -5.16 12.41 -69.97
C ARG A 64 -6.05 11.71 -71.00
N GLN A 65 -6.87 10.77 -70.54
CA GLN A 65 -7.83 10.06 -71.38
C GLN A 65 -9.06 10.96 -71.66
N PRO A 66 -9.72 10.78 -72.81
CA PRO A 66 -10.93 11.54 -73.13
C PRO A 66 -12.09 11.15 -72.20
N CYS A 67 -13.13 11.99 -72.17
CA CYS A 67 -14.34 11.77 -71.38
C CYS A 67 -14.94 10.37 -71.65
N PRO A 68 -15.20 9.55 -70.61
CA PRO A 68 -15.73 8.19 -70.79
C PRO A 68 -17.08 8.13 -71.52
N GLU A 69 -17.89 9.19 -71.41
CA GLU A 69 -19.23 9.21 -72.01
C GLU A 69 -19.25 9.77 -73.43
N CYS A 70 -18.64 10.94 -73.68
CA CYS A 70 -18.70 11.59 -74.99
C CYS A 70 -17.38 11.59 -75.77
N ARG A 71 -16.30 11.05 -75.20
CA ARG A 71 -14.94 11.11 -75.75
C ARG A 71 -14.42 12.52 -76.00
N GLY A 72 -15.03 13.53 -75.39
CA GLY A 72 -14.57 14.92 -75.42
C GLY A 72 -13.27 15.12 -74.65
N HIS A 73 -12.56 16.21 -74.95
CA HIS A 73 -11.36 16.59 -74.20
C HIS A 73 -11.71 16.97 -72.76
N ILE A 74 -10.87 16.56 -71.82
CA ILE A 74 -10.96 16.95 -70.41
C ILE A 74 -9.67 17.71 -70.07
N SER A 75 -9.79 18.97 -69.70
CA SER A 75 -8.68 19.78 -69.20
C SER A 75 -8.82 20.12 -67.72
N ARG A 76 -10.04 20.03 -67.17
CA ARG A 76 -10.35 20.35 -65.76
C ARG A 76 -11.27 19.32 -65.13
N MET A 77 -11.05 19.10 -63.82
CA MET A 77 -11.88 18.27 -62.96
C MET A 77 -12.25 19.08 -61.71
N ASP A 78 -13.41 19.72 -61.75
CA ASP A 78 -13.89 20.59 -60.67
C ASP A 78 -15.05 19.91 -59.91
N THR A 79 -15.28 20.32 -58.66
CA THR A 79 -16.46 19.85 -57.92
C THR A 79 -17.74 20.31 -58.62
N ALA A 80 -18.69 19.39 -58.81
CA ALA A 80 -19.92 19.67 -59.54
C ALA A 80 -20.74 20.79 -58.88
N HIS A 81 -21.50 21.52 -59.70
CA HIS A 81 -22.37 22.60 -59.25
C HIS A 81 -23.37 22.09 -58.18
N SER A 82 -23.66 22.93 -57.18
CA SER A 82 -24.50 22.54 -56.02
C SER A 82 -25.86 21.98 -56.40
N ARG A 83 -26.51 22.50 -57.46
CA ARG A 83 -27.77 21.95 -57.98
C ARG A 83 -27.67 20.46 -58.35
N ILE A 84 -26.61 20.06 -59.04
CA ILE A 84 -26.41 18.67 -59.47
C ILE A 84 -26.16 17.79 -58.23
N ARG A 85 -25.30 18.25 -57.32
CA ARG A 85 -25.04 17.54 -56.06
C ARG A 85 -26.30 17.38 -55.23
N ASN A 86 -27.08 18.43 -55.05
CA ASN A 86 -28.34 18.39 -54.31
C ASN A 86 -29.35 17.42 -54.93
N SER A 87 -29.43 17.35 -56.27
CA SER A 87 -30.31 16.39 -56.97
C SER A 87 -29.88 14.94 -56.71
N ILE A 88 -28.58 14.66 -56.70
CA ILE A 88 -28.01 13.34 -56.41
C ILE A 88 -28.16 12.98 -54.91
N GLU A 89 -27.99 13.95 -54.01
CA GLU A 89 -28.11 13.76 -52.55
C GLU A 89 -29.55 13.49 -52.08
N GLN A 90 -30.56 13.98 -52.80
CA GLN A 90 -31.97 13.79 -52.47
C GLN A 90 -32.54 12.44 -52.88
N VAL A 91 -31.81 11.66 -53.68
CA VAL A 91 -32.27 10.34 -54.11
C VAL A 91 -32.41 9.41 -52.92
N LYS A 92 -33.59 8.81 -52.79
CA LYS A 92 -33.89 7.82 -51.75
C LYS A 92 -33.72 6.41 -52.31
N TRP A 93 -33.18 5.56 -51.47
CA TRP A 93 -32.82 4.18 -51.78
C TRP A 93 -33.36 3.27 -50.68
N LYS A 94 -33.83 2.09 -51.07
CA LYS A 94 -34.12 0.96 -50.17
C LYS A 94 -32.81 0.43 -49.61
N CYS A 95 -32.83 -0.05 -48.37
CA CYS A 95 -31.67 -0.68 -47.75
C CYS A 95 -31.10 -1.82 -48.61
N ILE A 96 -29.78 -1.98 -48.64
CA ILE A 96 -29.10 -3.09 -49.34
C ILE A 96 -29.58 -4.47 -48.83
N ASN A 97 -30.03 -4.52 -47.57
CA ASN A 97 -30.59 -5.73 -46.94
C ASN A 97 -32.12 -5.84 -47.11
N PHE A 98 -32.73 -5.13 -48.07
CA PHE A 98 -34.17 -5.16 -48.31
C PHE A 98 -34.69 -6.56 -48.63
N GLN A 99 -33.92 -7.35 -49.40
CA GLN A 99 -34.25 -8.75 -49.70
C GLN A 99 -34.22 -9.65 -48.45
N SER A 100 -33.44 -9.28 -47.43
CA SER A 100 -33.39 -9.96 -46.13
C SER A 100 -34.53 -9.53 -45.19
N GLY A 101 -35.37 -8.57 -45.60
CA GLY A 101 -36.54 -8.11 -44.83
C GLY A 101 -36.41 -6.69 -44.24
N CYS A 102 -35.31 -5.98 -44.48
CA CYS A 102 -35.17 -4.60 -44.00
C CYS A 102 -36.08 -3.64 -44.79
N THR A 103 -36.94 -2.88 -44.12
CA THR A 103 -37.88 -1.95 -44.77
C THR A 103 -37.38 -0.51 -44.87
N PHE A 104 -36.17 -0.24 -44.39
CA PHE A 104 -35.61 1.12 -44.36
C PHE A 104 -35.45 1.69 -45.78
N THR A 105 -35.83 2.95 -45.92
CA THR A 105 -35.68 3.74 -47.14
C THR A 105 -35.24 5.16 -46.78
N GLY A 106 -34.17 5.64 -47.41
CA GLY A 106 -33.61 6.96 -47.11
C GLY A 106 -32.56 7.40 -48.12
N THR A 107 -32.00 8.58 -47.94
CA THR A 107 -30.84 9.06 -48.70
C THR A 107 -29.61 8.19 -48.42
N LYS A 108 -28.58 8.25 -49.28
CA LYS A 108 -27.33 7.49 -49.03
C LYS A 108 -26.75 7.77 -47.64
N LYS A 109 -26.72 9.05 -47.22
CA LYS A 109 -26.18 9.44 -45.91
C LYS A 109 -26.98 8.82 -44.76
N GLU A 110 -28.30 8.85 -44.84
CA GLU A 110 -29.17 8.21 -43.84
C GLU A 110 -29.00 6.68 -43.85
N MET A 111 -28.77 6.08 -45.03
CA MET A 111 -28.48 4.66 -45.15
C MET A 111 -27.15 4.25 -44.52
N GLU A 112 -26.10 5.06 -44.64
CA GLU A 112 -24.82 4.78 -43.97
C GLU A 112 -25.01 4.72 -42.45
N THR A 113 -25.69 5.72 -41.87
CA THR A 113 -26.04 5.72 -40.45
C THR A 113 -26.88 4.50 -40.08
N HIS A 114 -27.92 4.20 -40.87
CA HIS A 114 -28.78 3.03 -40.65
C HIS A 114 -27.98 1.72 -40.67
N LEU A 115 -27.10 1.53 -41.65
CA LEU A 115 -26.28 0.32 -41.76
C LEU A 115 -25.30 0.20 -40.60
N ASP A 116 -24.76 1.29 -40.07
CA ASP A 116 -23.76 1.27 -39.00
C ASP A 116 -24.38 1.10 -37.60
N GLU A 117 -25.60 1.60 -37.38
CA GLU A 117 -26.18 1.71 -36.03
C GLU A 117 -27.49 0.93 -35.84
N GLU A 118 -28.33 0.80 -36.88
CA GLU A 118 -29.74 0.40 -36.71
C GLU A 118 -30.14 -0.89 -37.44
N CYS A 119 -29.51 -1.20 -38.58
CA CYS A 119 -29.97 -2.26 -39.47
C CYS A 119 -29.85 -3.65 -38.81
N GLU A 120 -30.97 -4.26 -38.48
CA GLU A 120 -31.02 -5.58 -37.83
C GLU A 120 -30.45 -6.71 -38.70
N GLU A 121 -30.57 -6.56 -40.02
CA GLU A 121 -30.12 -7.54 -41.02
C GLU A 121 -28.67 -7.35 -41.46
N GLN A 122 -28.00 -6.28 -41.00
CA GLN A 122 -26.59 -6.05 -41.31
C GLN A 122 -25.70 -6.94 -40.44
N ASP A 123 -24.66 -7.50 -41.05
CA ASP A 123 -23.65 -8.25 -40.33
C ASP A 123 -22.79 -7.32 -39.45
N ALA A 124 -22.63 -7.72 -38.20
CA ALA A 124 -21.74 -7.07 -37.25
C ALA A 124 -20.84 -8.12 -36.58
N ASN A 125 -19.75 -7.65 -35.99
CA ASN A 125 -18.89 -8.49 -35.17
C ASN A 125 -19.49 -8.59 -33.76
N CYS A 126 -19.26 -9.71 -33.08
CA CYS A 126 -19.53 -9.81 -31.65
C CYS A 126 -18.73 -8.73 -30.88
N PRO A 127 -19.35 -7.99 -29.94
CA PRO A 127 -18.67 -6.92 -29.21
C PRO A 127 -17.76 -7.44 -28.08
N PHE A 128 -17.73 -8.74 -27.83
CA PHE A 128 -16.89 -9.31 -26.77
C PHE A 128 -15.46 -9.52 -27.26
N GLU A 129 -14.50 -8.95 -26.54
CA GLU A 129 -13.07 -9.06 -26.81
C GLU A 129 -12.63 -10.53 -26.96
N GLY A 130 -11.97 -10.83 -28.08
CA GLY A 130 -11.50 -12.18 -28.41
C GLY A 130 -12.52 -13.07 -29.13
N CYS A 131 -13.78 -12.65 -29.26
CA CYS A 131 -14.76 -13.34 -30.10
C CYS A 131 -14.64 -12.87 -31.56
N GLN A 132 -14.44 -13.80 -32.50
CA GLN A 132 -14.32 -13.51 -33.94
C GLN A 132 -15.63 -13.77 -34.71
N GLU A 133 -16.72 -14.07 -33.99
CA GLU A 133 -18.01 -14.38 -34.61
C GLU A 133 -18.57 -13.13 -35.31
N LYS A 134 -19.04 -13.32 -36.55
CA LYS A 134 -19.79 -12.32 -37.32
C LYS A 134 -21.15 -12.88 -37.66
N ALA A 135 -22.20 -12.11 -37.40
CA ALA A 135 -23.56 -12.49 -37.75
C ALA A 135 -24.44 -11.24 -37.85
N ARG A 136 -25.67 -11.41 -38.36
CA ARG A 136 -26.67 -10.34 -38.41
C ARG A 136 -26.96 -9.80 -37.01
N ARG A 137 -27.15 -8.49 -36.87
CA ARG A 137 -27.46 -7.85 -35.58
C ARG A 137 -28.62 -8.53 -34.85
N SER A 138 -29.67 -8.93 -35.56
CA SER A 138 -30.82 -9.67 -35.02
C SER A 138 -30.39 -10.99 -34.35
N THR A 139 -29.56 -11.79 -35.02
CA THR A 139 -29.06 -13.08 -34.53
C THR A 139 -27.94 -12.96 -33.49
N LEU A 140 -27.15 -11.87 -33.53
CA LEU A 140 -26.09 -11.62 -32.55
C LEU A 140 -26.63 -11.45 -31.14
N LEU A 141 -27.88 -11.01 -30.97
CA LEU A 141 -28.50 -10.92 -29.65
C LEU A 141 -28.57 -12.30 -28.97
N LEU A 142 -28.93 -13.35 -29.73
CA LEU A 142 -28.92 -14.72 -29.23
C LEU A 142 -27.48 -15.19 -28.94
N HIS A 143 -26.55 -14.94 -29.86
CA HIS A 143 -25.13 -15.26 -29.64
C HIS A 143 -24.58 -14.60 -28.37
N LYS A 144 -24.88 -13.33 -28.11
CA LYS A 144 -24.37 -12.59 -26.93
C LYS A 144 -24.71 -13.31 -25.62
N SER A 145 -25.89 -13.92 -25.52
CA SER A 145 -26.32 -14.67 -24.33
C SER A 145 -25.53 -15.97 -24.12
N ALA A 146 -25.06 -16.59 -25.19
CA ALA A 146 -24.34 -17.87 -25.19
C ALA A 146 -22.82 -17.72 -25.39
N CYS A 147 -22.35 -16.52 -25.73
CA CYS A 147 -20.96 -16.28 -26.12
C CYS A 147 -20.00 -16.72 -25.01
N PRO A 148 -18.98 -17.54 -25.32
CA PRO A 148 -17.96 -17.95 -24.35
C PRO A 148 -17.11 -16.79 -23.83
N TYR A 149 -17.00 -15.69 -24.59
CA TYR A 149 -16.22 -14.51 -24.23
C TYR A 149 -17.03 -13.48 -23.42
N ARG A 150 -18.33 -13.73 -23.18
CA ARG A 150 -19.13 -12.83 -22.34
C ARG A 150 -18.59 -12.81 -20.91
N SER A 151 -18.60 -11.64 -20.30
CA SER A 151 -18.22 -11.49 -18.89
C SER A 151 -19.37 -11.94 -17.98
N VAL A 152 -19.04 -12.77 -16.99
CA VAL A 152 -19.97 -13.20 -15.93
C VAL A 152 -19.33 -13.01 -14.56
N PRO A 153 -20.09 -12.60 -13.53
CA PRO A 153 -19.55 -12.38 -12.20
C PRO A 153 -19.18 -13.71 -11.53
N CYS A 154 -17.97 -13.79 -10.98
CA CYS A 154 -17.54 -14.94 -10.20
C CYS A 154 -18.41 -15.10 -8.95
N GLN A 155 -18.90 -16.31 -8.69
CA GLN A 155 -19.76 -16.57 -7.53
C GLN A 155 -19.09 -16.28 -6.17
N HIS A 156 -17.77 -16.37 -6.10
CA HIS A 156 -16.96 -16.18 -4.89
C HIS A 156 -16.43 -14.75 -4.73
N CYS A 157 -15.69 -14.20 -5.71
CA CYS A 157 -15.11 -12.86 -5.61
C CYS A 157 -16.00 -11.72 -6.12
N LYS A 158 -17.04 -12.04 -6.92
CA LYS A 158 -17.92 -11.08 -7.61
C LYS A 158 -17.26 -10.24 -8.71
N GLU A 159 -16.01 -10.52 -9.06
CA GLU A 159 -15.36 -9.89 -10.22
C GLU A 159 -15.92 -10.45 -11.52
N ASP A 160 -16.07 -9.59 -12.52
CA ASP A 160 -16.50 -9.97 -13.86
C ASP A 160 -15.35 -10.65 -14.61
N VAL A 161 -15.58 -11.89 -15.03
CA VAL A 161 -14.58 -12.71 -15.71
C VAL A 161 -15.20 -13.28 -16.99
N PRO A 162 -14.47 -13.28 -18.13
CA PRO A 162 -14.91 -13.97 -19.33
C PRO A 162 -15.24 -15.44 -19.03
N LEU A 163 -16.40 -15.92 -19.48
CA LEU A 163 -16.88 -17.26 -19.13
C LEU A 163 -15.89 -18.37 -19.50
N ASN A 164 -15.24 -18.26 -20.66
CA ASN A 164 -14.19 -19.18 -21.11
C ASN A 164 -12.98 -19.25 -20.16
N ASN A 165 -12.69 -18.17 -19.44
CA ASN A 165 -11.59 -18.07 -18.49
C ASN A 165 -12.02 -18.34 -17.04
N MET A 166 -13.31 -18.61 -16.78
CA MET A 166 -13.83 -18.81 -15.42
C MET A 166 -13.14 -19.98 -14.70
N ILE A 167 -12.87 -21.09 -15.40
CA ILE A 167 -12.18 -22.25 -14.81
C ILE A 167 -10.78 -21.86 -14.34
N GLN A 168 -10.04 -21.13 -15.18
CA GLN A 168 -8.71 -20.64 -14.83
C GLN A 168 -8.77 -19.65 -13.66
N HIS A 169 -9.74 -18.72 -13.67
CA HIS A 169 -9.96 -17.80 -12.56
C HIS A 169 -10.23 -18.55 -11.25
N LEU A 170 -11.15 -19.53 -11.23
CA LEU A 170 -11.48 -20.30 -10.02
C LEU A 170 -10.26 -21.05 -9.46
N SER A 171 -9.32 -21.46 -10.31
CA SER A 171 -8.08 -22.11 -9.87
C SER A 171 -7.15 -21.19 -9.04
N VAL A 172 -7.23 -19.86 -9.25
CA VAL A 172 -6.40 -18.86 -8.56
C VAL A 172 -7.19 -17.89 -7.66
N CYS A 173 -8.51 -17.92 -7.73
CA CYS A 173 -9.39 -17.00 -7.01
C CYS A 173 -9.19 -17.12 -5.49
N ALA A 174 -8.89 -15.99 -4.85
CA ALA A 174 -8.61 -15.92 -3.41
C ALA A 174 -9.81 -16.26 -2.54
N LYS A 175 -11.03 -16.03 -3.02
CA LYS A 175 -12.28 -16.27 -2.26
C LYS A 175 -12.86 -17.67 -2.44
N VAL A 176 -12.23 -18.52 -3.27
CA VAL A 176 -12.64 -19.92 -3.42
C VAL A 176 -12.26 -20.68 -2.14
N PRO A 177 -13.22 -21.33 -1.46
CA PRO A 177 -12.93 -22.21 -0.33
C PRO A 177 -12.09 -23.40 -0.79
N ILE A 178 -10.98 -23.67 -0.11
CA ILE A 178 -10.12 -24.83 -0.39
C ILE A 178 -9.88 -25.63 0.88
N PRO A 179 -9.73 -26.97 0.78
CA PRO A 179 -9.42 -27.80 1.94
C PRO A 179 -8.12 -27.34 2.58
N CYS A 180 -8.13 -27.24 3.92
CA CYS A 180 -6.95 -26.88 4.68
C CYS A 180 -5.81 -27.88 4.40
N PRO A 181 -4.57 -27.43 4.10
CA PRO A 181 -3.42 -28.32 3.84
C PRO A 181 -3.07 -29.27 4.99
N ASN A 182 -3.43 -28.89 6.23
CA ASN A 182 -3.23 -29.72 7.41
C ASN A 182 -4.37 -30.75 7.60
N ASN A 183 -5.33 -30.84 6.67
CA ASN A 183 -6.51 -31.70 6.73
C ASN A 183 -7.31 -31.58 8.03
N CYS A 184 -7.47 -30.36 8.56
CA CYS A 184 -8.28 -30.10 9.76
C CYS A 184 -9.81 -30.18 9.53
N GLY A 185 -10.26 -30.54 8.32
CA GLY A 185 -11.69 -30.65 7.96
C GLY A 185 -12.39 -29.33 7.61
N ARG A 186 -11.74 -28.17 7.77
CA ARG A 186 -12.27 -26.86 7.34
C ARG A 186 -11.82 -26.48 5.94
N ASN A 187 -12.65 -25.67 5.27
CA ASN A 187 -12.40 -25.13 3.93
C ASN A 187 -12.30 -23.59 3.96
N PRO A 188 -11.23 -23.00 4.50
CA PRO A 188 -11.05 -21.55 4.47
C PRO A 188 -10.90 -21.02 3.03
N PRO A 189 -11.20 -19.74 2.77
CA PRO A 189 -10.89 -19.10 1.50
C PRO A 189 -9.39 -19.22 1.18
N ARG A 190 -9.04 -19.46 -0.09
CA ARG A 190 -7.64 -19.61 -0.55
C ARG A 190 -6.71 -18.50 -0.05
N GLY A 191 -7.16 -17.25 -0.08
CA GLY A 191 -6.39 -16.10 0.40
C GLY A 191 -6.21 -16.04 1.92
N GLU A 192 -7.04 -16.76 2.68
CA GLU A 192 -7.08 -16.71 4.15
C GLU A 192 -6.52 -17.97 4.81
N VAL A 193 -6.07 -18.97 4.03
CA VAL A 193 -5.48 -20.22 4.56
C VAL A 193 -4.36 -19.94 5.55
N SER A 194 -3.47 -18.99 5.25
CA SER A 194 -2.35 -18.63 6.12
C SER A 194 -2.81 -18.06 7.46
N LEU A 195 -3.88 -17.26 7.47
CA LEU A 195 -4.47 -16.72 8.69
C LEU A 195 -5.13 -17.85 9.50
N HIS A 196 -5.95 -18.67 8.84
CA HIS A 196 -6.57 -19.85 9.46
C HIS A 196 -5.54 -20.76 10.15
N LYS A 197 -4.39 -21.04 9.51
CA LYS A 197 -3.31 -21.84 10.12
C LYS A 197 -2.82 -21.22 11.43
N GLN A 198 -2.56 -19.91 11.42
CA GLN A 198 -2.01 -19.17 12.55
C GLN A 198 -2.97 -18.98 13.72
N THR A 199 -4.29 -18.88 13.47
CA THR A 199 -5.25 -18.51 14.51
C THR A 199 -6.24 -19.61 14.90
N GLU A 200 -6.58 -20.54 13.98
CA GLU A 200 -7.74 -21.42 14.16
C GLU A 200 -7.47 -22.91 13.92
N CYS A 201 -6.54 -23.26 13.03
CA CYS A 201 -6.28 -24.65 12.63
C CYS A 201 -5.86 -25.57 13.80
N GLU A 202 -6.77 -26.43 14.25
CA GLU A 202 -6.50 -27.38 15.36
C GLU A 202 -5.32 -28.34 15.12
N GLU A 203 -5.03 -28.61 13.85
CA GLU A 203 -3.93 -29.48 13.42
C GLU A 203 -2.59 -28.74 13.24
N GLU A 204 -2.57 -27.40 13.33
CA GLU A 204 -1.32 -26.63 13.24
C GLU A 204 -0.47 -26.84 14.50
N SER A 205 0.84 -27.08 14.31
CA SER A 205 1.79 -27.22 15.41
C SER A 205 2.32 -25.86 15.82
N VAL A 206 1.92 -25.39 16.99
CA VAL A 206 2.31 -24.09 17.55
C VAL A 206 3.27 -24.27 18.72
N PRO A 207 4.19 -23.33 18.95
CA PRO A 207 5.07 -23.38 20.12
C PRO A 207 4.28 -23.16 21.41
N CYS A 208 4.66 -23.85 22.47
CA CYS A 208 4.15 -23.58 23.82
C CYS A 208 4.54 -22.16 24.27
N ASP A 209 3.58 -21.43 24.83
CA ASP A 209 3.73 -20.04 25.28
C ASP A 209 4.65 -19.89 26.50
N VAL A 210 4.91 -20.98 27.23
CA VAL A 210 5.79 -20.95 28.40
C VAL A 210 7.24 -20.65 27.97
N PRO A 211 7.82 -19.51 28.41
CA PRO A 211 9.16 -19.12 27.98
C PRO A 211 10.21 -20.15 28.41
N GLY A 212 10.95 -20.68 27.45
CA GLY A 212 11.96 -21.71 27.68
C GLY A 212 11.47 -23.16 27.47
N CYS A 213 10.16 -23.39 27.27
CA CYS A 213 9.67 -24.72 26.89
C CYS A 213 9.98 -25.03 25.42
N ARG A 214 9.57 -24.13 24.50
CA ARG A 214 9.80 -24.21 23.04
C ARG A 214 9.34 -25.52 22.36
N LYS A 215 8.52 -26.34 23.03
CA LYS A 215 7.93 -27.53 22.40
C LYS A 215 6.90 -27.08 21.35
N LEU A 216 6.94 -27.69 20.17
CA LEU A 216 5.93 -27.55 19.13
C LEU A 216 4.87 -28.63 19.35
N VAL A 217 3.63 -28.22 19.55
CA VAL A 217 2.50 -29.12 19.85
C VAL A 217 1.33 -28.73 18.96
N LYS A 218 0.59 -29.71 18.45
CA LYS A 218 -0.67 -29.42 17.72
C LYS A 218 -1.59 -28.61 18.61
N ARG A 219 -2.26 -27.60 18.06
CA ARG A 219 -3.14 -26.72 18.84
C ARG A 219 -4.18 -27.51 19.66
N LYS A 220 -4.77 -28.57 19.09
CA LYS A 220 -5.71 -29.47 19.80
C LYS A 220 -5.11 -30.28 20.95
N GLU A 221 -3.80 -30.43 20.99
CA GLU A 221 -3.08 -31.19 22.03
C GLU A 221 -2.38 -30.27 23.05
N MET A 222 -2.53 -28.95 22.93
CA MET A 222 -1.86 -27.98 23.80
C MET A 222 -2.29 -28.17 25.27
N ASP A 223 -3.60 -28.28 25.53
CA ASP A 223 -4.13 -28.48 26.87
C ASP A 223 -3.52 -29.71 27.55
N ARG A 224 -3.44 -30.83 26.81
CA ARG A 224 -2.81 -32.07 27.30
C ARG A 224 -1.32 -31.87 27.59
N HIS A 225 -0.60 -31.15 26.73
CA HIS A 225 0.81 -30.83 26.95
C HIS A 225 1.02 -29.97 28.20
N GLU A 226 0.18 -28.95 28.42
CA GLU A 226 0.26 -28.06 29.57
C GLU A 226 0.11 -28.83 30.89
N ASP A 227 -0.83 -29.78 30.94
CA ASP A 227 -1.04 -30.66 32.09
C ASP A 227 0.15 -31.60 32.34
N GLU A 228 0.65 -32.28 31.30
CA GLU A 228 1.75 -33.24 31.40
C GLU A 228 3.09 -32.57 31.76
N ASP A 229 3.36 -31.37 31.24
CA ASP A 229 4.61 -30.63 31.45
C ASP A 229 4.53 -29.56 32.56
N MET A 230 3.43 -29.46 33.32
CA MET A 230 3.21 -28.44 34.36
C MET A 230 4.41 -28.27 35.31
N LYS A 231 4.98 -29.38 35.82
CA LYS A 231 6.15 -29.34 36.73
C LYS A 231 7.38 -28.72 36.07
N LYS A 232 7.58 -28.95 34.77
CA LYS A 232 8.67 -28.37 33.99
C LYS A 232 8.41 -26.88 33.74
N HIS A 233 7.18 -26.52 33.39
CA HIS A 233 6.77 -25.13 33.17
C HIS A 233 6.97 -24.28 34.43
N VAL A 234 6.54 -24.76 35.59
CA VAL A 234 6.74 -24.08 36.88
C VAL A 234 8.23 -23.86 37.18
N LYS A 235 9.09 -24.85 36.93
CA LYS A 235 10.54 -24.71 37.12
C LYS A 235 11.16 -23.65 36.21
N LEU A 236 10.76 -23.60 34.93
CA LEU A 236 11.26 -22.61 33.97
C LEU A 236 10.82 -21.19 34.37
N LEU A 237 9.56 -21.01 34.76
CA LEU A 237 9.04 -19.72 35.23
C LEU A 237 9.75 -19.27 36.52
N THR A 238 9.97 -20.18 37.47
CA THR A 238 10.67 -19.88 38.73
C THR A 238 12.15 -19.53 38.51
N ALA A 239 12.84 -20.24 37.60
CA ALA A 239 14.23 -19.94 37.26
C ALA A 239 14.38 -18.54 36.64
N ARG A 240 13.40 -18.13 35.82
CA ARG A 240 13.38 -16.78 35.22
C ARG A 240 13.15 -15.68 36.25
N LEU A 241 12.24 -15.88 37.23
CA LEU A 241 12.05 -14.93 38.34
C LEU A 241 13.32 -14.76 39.17
N ARG A 242 14.01 -15.85 39.49
CA ARG A 242 15.29 -15.82 40.23
C ARG A 242 16.42 -15.11 39.48
N ALA A 243 16.40 -15.13 38.15
CA ALA A 243 17.38 -14.41 37.33
C ALA A 243 17.13 -12.89 37.29
N VAL A 244 15.97 -12.41 37.75
CA VAL A 244 15.62 -10.98 37.84
C VAL A 244 15.95 -10.39 39.23
N ASP A 245 16.01 -11.23 40.26
CA ASP A 245 16.42 -10.86 41.62
C ASP A 245 17.96 -10.87 41.77
N GLY A 246 18.65 -9.94 41.11
CA GLY A 246 20.06 -9.69 41.44
C GLY A 246 20.18 -9.08 42.84
N THR A 247 21.15 -9.49 43.64
CA THR A 247 21.54 -8.80 44.90
C THR A 247 22.62 -7.75 44.67
N ASP A 248 23.17 -7.70 43.45
CA ASP A 248 24.34 -6.89 43.17
C ASP A 248 23.96 -5.42 42.93
N PRO A 249 24.70 -4.47 43.55
CA PRO A 249 24.49 -3.06 43.33
C PRO A 249 24.84 -2.70 41.87
N VAL A 250 23.90 -2.06 41.18
CA VAL A 250 24.13 -1.54 39.83
C VAL A 250 24.77 -0.16 39.97
N ILE A 251 25.98 0.01 39.42
CA ILE A 251 26.70 1.29 39.42
C ILE A 251 26.55 1.93 38.04
N VAL A 252 26.01 3.14 37.99
CA VAL A 252 25.82 3.93 36.78
C VAL A 252 26.62 5.22 36.91
N LYS A 253 27.54 5.48 35.97
CA LYS A 253 28.23 6.77 35.87
C LYS A 253 27.51 7.66 34.88
N VAL A 254 26.93 8.75 35.36
CA VAL A 254 26.21 9.74 34.55
C VAL A 254 27.15 10.88 34.23
N HIS A 255 27.46 11.05 32.94
CA HIS A 255 28.32 12.13 32.45
C HIS A 255 27.47 13.30 31.96
N LEU A 256 27.72 14.49 32.51
CA LEU A 256 27.08 15.75 32.10
C LEU A 256 28.12 16.62 31.39
N PRO A 257 28.21 16.56 30.04
CA PRO A 257 29.26 17.25 29.29
C PRO A 257 29.02 18.76 29.24
N ALA A 258 30.13 19.51 29.22
CA ALA A 258 30.16 20.97 29.26
C ALA A 258 29.37 21.54 30.44
N TYR A 259 29.49 20.92 31.61
CA TYR A 259 28.70 21.25 32.79
C TYR A 259 28.88 22.71 33.22
N GLU A 260 30.13 23.19 33.27
CA GLU A 260 30.45 24.56 33.68
C GLU A 260 29.76 25.61 32.80
N LEU A 261 29.87 25.46 31.47
CA LEU A 261 29.25 26.37 30.52
C LEU A 261 27.72 26.36 30.63
N LYS A 262 27.12 25.17 30.79
CA LYS A 262 25.68 25.04 30.97
C LYS A 262 25.20 25.56 32.32
N ALA A 263 25.97 25.37 33.40
CA ALA A 263 25.63 25.83 34.74
C ALA A 263 25.78 27.35 34.90
N ALA A 264 26.73 27.98 34.18
CA ALA A 264 26.96 29.42 34.23
C ALA A 264 25.72 30.24 33.83
N GLY A 265 24.99 29.77 32.81
CA GLY A 265 23.79 30.42 32.29
C GLY A 265 22.51 30.23 33.12
N LEU A 266 22.52 29.35 34.12
CA LEU A 266 21.33 29.02 34.90
C LEU A 266 21.16 29.92 36.12
N ILE A 267 19.93 30.12 36.58
CA ILE A 267 19.62 30.79 37.85
C ILE A 267 19.11 29.78 38.90
N LYS A 268 18.92 30.23 40.15
CA LYS A 268 18.41 29.37 41.24
C LYS A 268 17.06 28.74 40.85
N SER A 269 16.85 27.47 41.18
CA SER A 269 15.70 26.63 40.81
C SER A 269 15.66 26.15 39.35
N GLU A 270 16.63 26.51 38.51
CA GLU A 270 16.76 25.91 37.18
C GLU A 270 17.61 24.64 37.22
N GLN A 271 17.25 23.68 36.36
CA GLN A 271 17.73 22.31 36.43
C GLN A 271 18.42 21.86 35.14
N LEU A 272 19.44 21.01 35.31
CA LEU A 272 20.03 20.21 34.25
C LEU A 272 19.61 18.75 34.46
N LYS A 273 18.95 18.18 33.45
CA LYS A 273 18.49 16.79 33.47
C LYS A 273 19.40 15.92 32.61
N SER A 274 19.81 14.77 33.13
CA SER A 274 20.60 13.79 32.38
C SER A 274 19.75 13.03 31.36
N ALA A 275 20.41 12.34 30.44
CA ALA A 275 19.77 11.27 29.68
C ALA A 275 19.23 10.18 30.63
N THR A 276 18.21 9.45 30.17
CA THR A 276 17.62 8.37 30.95
C THR A 276 18.50 7.12 30.90
N PHE A 277 18.66 6.43 32.02
CA PHE A 277 19.39 5.17 32.11
C PHE A 277 18.49 4.06 32.66
N PRO A 278 18.70 2.80 32.21
CA PRO A 278 17.92 1.68 32.65
C PRO A 278 18.42 1.12 34.00
N PHE A 279 17.49 0.77 34.88
CA PHE A 279 17.70 -0.08 36.04
C PHE A 279 16.62 -1.15 36.07
N ARG A 280 17.01 -2.41 35.86
CA ARG A 280 16.12 -3.60 35.87
C ARG A 280 14.83 -3.44 35.03
N GLY A 281 14.96 -2.85 33.84
CA GLY A 281 13.84 -2.63 32.92
C GLY A 281 13.09 -1.30 33.10
N TRP A 282 13.43 -0.51 34.11
CA TRP A 282 12.82 0.80 34.39
C TRP A 282 13.78 1.95 34.09
N ARG A 283 13.26 3.12 33.76
CA ARG A 283 14.07 4.29 33.36
C ARG A 283 14.14 5.33 34.48
N PHE A 284 15.36 5.76 34.77
CA PHE A 284 15.67 6.82 35.73
C PHE A 284 16.49 7.92 35.06
N SER A 285 16.48 9.11 35.64
CA SER A 285 17.33 10.23 35.24
C SER A 285 17.91 10.92 36.48
N ILE A 286 18.98 11.69 36.31
CA ILE A 286 19.55 12.56 37.34
C ILE A 286 19.22 14.00 37.00
N THR A 287 18.74 14.74 37.99
CA THR A 287 18.43 16.16 37.91
C THR A 287 19.33 16.93 38.86
N VAL A 288 20.11 17.86 38.32
CA VAL A 288 21.06 18.70 39.06
C VAL A 288 20.57 20.14 39.03
N TYR A 289 20.55 20.80 40.18
CA TYR A 289 20.32 22.24 40.30
C TYR A 289 21.64 22.90 40.68
N PRO A 290 22.41 23.46 39.71
CA PRO A 290 23.76 23.95 39.98
C PRO A 290 23.81 25.10 41.00
N LYS A 291 22.76 25.93 41.06
CA LYS A 291 22.60 27.05 42.00
C LYS A 291 21.57 26.77 43.11
N GLY A 292 21.24 25.49 43.30
CA GLY A 292 20.26 25.04 44.29
C GLY A 292 18.82 25.12 43.78
N ASP A 293 17.93 24.37 44.43
CA ASP A 293 16.49 24.44 44.20
C ASP A 293 15.86 25.62 44.97
N SER A 294 14.53 25.73 44.93
CA SER A 294 13.79 26.82 45.60
C SER A 294 14.00 26.87 47.11
N THR A 295 14.38 25.74 47.72
CA THR A 295 14.59 25.57 49.16
C THR A 295 16.05 25.42 49.57
N SER A 296 16.99 25.33 48.62
CA SER A 296 18.42 25.22 48.91
C SER A 296 19.00 26.49 49.52
N SER A 297 20.04 26.31 50.33
CA SER A 297 20.85 27.40 50.88
C SER A 297 21.66 28.10 49.78
N THR A 298 21.95 29.39 49.96
CA THR A 298 22.71 30.17 48.96
C THR A 298 24.10 29.56 48.74
N GLY A 299 24.45 29.28 47.48
CA GLY A 299 25.74 28.69 47.10
C GLY A 299 25.82 27.16 47.24
N GLN A 300 24.70 26.48 47.50
CA GLN A 300 24.60 25.03 47.48
C GLN A 300 23.98 24.54 46.17
N ALA A 301 24.42 23.37 45.70
CA ALA A 301 23.81 22.64 44.61
C ALA A 301 22.95 21.49 45.13
N ALA A 302 21.88 21.17 44.40
CA ALA A 302 21.00 20.06 44.70
C ALA A 302 21.10 18.96 43.63
N VAL A 303 21.03 17.69 44.04
CA VAL A 303 21.09 16.55 43.12
C VAL A 303 19.99 15.55 43.47
N TYR A 304 19.21 15.16 42.47
CA TYR A 304 18.05 14.29 42.58
C TYR A 304 18.12 13.13 41.58
N ILE A 305 17.65 11.96 41.99
CA ILE A 305 17.28 10.86 41.08
C ILE A 305 15.79 10.92 40.81
N GLN A 306 15.38 10.84 39.54
CA GLN A 306 14.00 10.98 39.11
C GLN A 306 13.55 9.71 38.39
N LYS A 307 12.34 9.23 38.71
CA LYS A 307 11.71 8.12 37.99
C LYS A 307 10.94 8.64 36.77
N GLU A 308 11.18 8.06 35.60
CA GLU A 308 10.53 8.46 34.33
C GLU A 308 9.35 7.56 33.94
N GLY A 309 9.00 6.59 34.78
CA GLY A 309 7.88 5.68 34.58
C GLY A 309 7.30 5.16 35.89
N ASP A 310 6.43 4.15 35.82
CA ASP A 310 5.64 3.65 36.94
C ASP A 310 6.40 2.62 37.79
N TYR A 311 7.68 2.88 38.09
CA TYR A 311 8.39 2.04 39.06
C TYR A 311 7.67 2.10 40.41
N MET A 312 7.18 0.95 40.87
CA MET A 312 6.49 0.76 42.14
C MET A 312 7.31 -0.21 43.00
N GLY A 313 8.24 0.33 43.78
CA GLY A 313 9.07 -0.47 44.67
C GLY A 313 10.05 0.34 45.49
N GLU A 314 10.64 -0.32 46.49
CA GLU A 314 11.70 0.23 47.32
C GLU A 314 13.03 0.28 46.56
N LEU A 315 13.76 1.38 46.70
CA LEU A 315 15.08 1.56 46.10
C LEU A 315 16.03 2.18 47.13
N SER A 316 17.11 1.46 47.44
CA SER A 316 18.27 1.98 48.13
C SER A 316 19.28 2.46 47.09
N PHE A 317 19.65 3.73 47.13
CA PHE A 317 20.62 4.28 46.18
C PHE A 317 21.61 5.22 46.85
N SER A 318 22.75 5.42 46.20
CA SER A 318 23.72 6.43 46.60
C SER A 318 24.16 7.28 45.44
N LEU A 319 24.32 8.57 45.70
CA LEU A 319 24.78 9.59 44.76
C LEU A 319 26.14 10.09 45.22
N GLU A 320 27.11 10.08 44.32
CA GLU A 320 28.45 10.61 44.54
C GLU A 320 28.80 11.59 43.42
N ALA A 321 29.10 12.84 43.81
CA ALA A 321 29.42 13.93 42.90
C ALA A 321 30.20 15.04 43.63
N GLY A 322 30.97 15.83 42.88
CA GLY A 322 31.76 16.93 43.44
C GLY A 322 33.10 16.45 43.99
N THR A 323 33.42 16.82 45.23
CA THR A 323 34.68 16.44 45.88
C THR A 323 34.81 14.91 46.01
N PRO A 324 36.00 14.34 45.76
CA PRO A 324 36.22 12.90 45.87
C PRO A 324 35.76 12.35 47.23
N GLY A 325 34.87 11.36 47.22
CA GLY A 325 34.33 10.73 48.43
C GLY A 325 33.05 11.37 49.01
N ARG A 326 32.52 12.45 48.42
CA ARG A 326 31.21 13.02 48.82
C ARG A 326 30.07 12.14 48.32
N LYS A 327 29.66 11.20 49.17
CA LYS A 327 28.59 10.23 48.89
C LYS A 327 27.38 10.48 49.80
N TRP A 328 26.20 10.54 49.22
CA TRP A 328 24.93 10.54 49.95
C TRP A 328 24.17 9.26 49.62
N THR A 329 23.58 8.62 50.63
CA THR A 329 22.81 7.38 50.46
C THR A 329 21.40 7.60 50.99
N SER A 330 20.40 7.09 50.28
CA SER A 330 19.00 7.18 50.67
C SER A 330 18.25 5.91 50.29
N LYS A 331 17.14 5.69 50.99
CA LYS A 331 16.24 4.57 50.80
C LYS A 331 14.83 5.12 50.68
N VAL A 332 14.18 4.85 49.57
CA VAL A 332 12.90 5.47 49.21
C VAL A 332 11.97 4.43 48.62
N ASP A 333 10.72 4.44 49.06
CA ASP A 333 9.65 3.73 48.38
C ASP A 333 9.04 4.60 47.28
N PHE A 334 9.43 4.32 46.04
CA PHE A 334 8.96 5.05 44.88
C PHE A 334 7.50 4.72 44.50
N SER A 335 6.86 3.73 45.12
CA SER A 335 5.43 3.46 44.94
C SER A 335 4.55 4.61 45.44
N THR A 336 5.04 5.38 46.42
CA THR A 336 4.35 6.54 47.01
C THR A 336 4.50 7.83 46.20
N LEU A 337 5.39 7.84 45.20
CA LEU A 337 5.73 9.02 44.41
C LEU A 337 5.07 8.97 43.03
N LYS A 338 4.71 10.13 42.46
CA LYS A 338 4.21 10.21 41.08
C LYS A 338 5.36 10.07 40.07
N ALA A 339 5.07 9.61 38.85
CA ALA A 339 6.03 9.63 37.76
C ALA A 339 6.51 11.08 37.52
N GLY A 340 7.82 11.26 37.33
CA GLY A 340 8.42 12.58 37.21
C GLY A 340 8.75 13.27 38.55
N THR A 341 8.50 12.65 39.71
CA THR A 341 9.01 13.17 40.99
C THR A 341 10.46 12.72 41.22
N GLY A 342 11.33 13.65 41.62
CA GLY A 342 12.72 13.38 41.99
C GLY A 342 12.91 13.24 43.50
N TRP A 343 13.87 12.41 43.92
CA TRP A 343 14.30 12.28 45.31
C TRP A 343 15.81 12.50 45.42
N GLY A 344 16.24 13.29 46.41
CA GLY A 344 17.60 13.81 46.42
C GLY A 344 17.89 14.67 47.62
N LEU A 345 19.06 15.31 47.60
CA LEU A 345 19.51 16.17 48.68
C LEU A 345 19.56 17.61 48.18
N ARG A 346 18.79 18.49 48.84
CA ARG A 346 18.64 19.92 48.50
C ARG A 346 19.94 20.72 48.67
N ASP A 347 20.75 20.39 49.67
CA ASP A 347 22.06 20.97 49.93
C ASP A 347 23.10 19.84 49.83
N PHE A 348 23.27 19.30 48.61
CA PHE A 348 24.11 18.13 48.38
C PHE A 348 25.59 18.46 48.62
N CYS A 349 26.06 19.52 47.99
CA CYS A 349 27.40 20.10 48.16
C CYS A 349 27.41 21.57 47.73
N PRO A 350 28.47 22.33 48.06
CA PRO A 350 28.69 23.65 47.47
C PRO A 350 28.64 23.60 45.94
N SER A 351 28.08 24.64 45.32
CA SER A 351 28.01 24.75 43.86
C SER A 351 29.41 24.70 43.20
N GLU A 352 30.40 25.28 43.86
CA GLU A 352 31.79 25.29 43.37
C GLU A 352 32.44 23.90 43.36
N ASP A 353 32.00 22.97 44.22
CA ASP A 353 32.53 21.61 44.24
C ASP A 353 32.15 20.84 42.96
N LEU A 354 30.94 21.04 42.46
CA LEU A 354 30.50 20.45 41.19
C LEU A 354 31.24 21.08 40.00
N LEU A 355 31.43 22.40 40.03
CA LEU A 355 32.20 23.11 39.01
C LEU A 355 33.67 22.66 39.00
N SER A 356 34.29 22.57 40.17
CA SER A 356 35.67 22.10 40.33
C SER A 356 35.84 20.65 39.88
N ALA A 357 34.86 19.78 40.17
CA ALA A 357 34.86 18.40 39.70
C ALA A 357 34.70 18.29 38.18
N ALA A 358 33.94 19.19 37.54
CA ALA A 358 33.85 19.25 36.08
C ALA A 358 35.14 19.77 35.45
N ARG A 359 35.80 20.77 36.05
CA ARG A 359 37.09 21.33 35.57
C ARG A 359 38.24 20.35 35.68
N SER A 360 38.23 19.47 36.68
CA SER A 360 39.27 18.45 36.87
C SER A 360 39.11 17.24 35.96
N ALA A 361 37.96 17.09 35.28
CA ALA A 361 37.72 16.05 34.29
C ALA A 361 38.32 16.44 32.92
N GLU A 362 38.97 15.48 32.25
CA GLU A 362 39.65 15.71 30.95
C GLU A 362 38.70 16.19 29.83
N ASP A 363 37.40 15.85 29.92
CA ASP A 363 36.36 16.19 28.95
C ASP A 363 35.46 17.35 29.41
N GLY A 364 35.76 17.98 30.55
CA GLY A 364 34.94 19.04 31.14
C GLY A 364 33.54 18.56 31.59
N ALA A 365 33.32 17.25 31.71
CA ALA A 365 32.05 16.69 32.11
C ALA A 365 31.97 16.51 33.63
N LEU A 366 30.82 16.89 34.22
CA LEU A 366 30.52 16.50 35.58
C LEU A 366 30.11 15.03 35.59
N VAL A 367 30.83 14.19 36.33
CA VAL A 367 30.50 12.77 36.52
C VAL A 367 29.77 12.59 37.85
N ILE A 368 28.56 12.04 37.78
CA ILE A 368 27.77 11.65 38.95
C ILE A 368 27.67 10.13 38.97
N THR A 369 28.20 9.51 40.03
CA THR A 369 28.10 8.06 40.21
C THR A 369 26.86 7.73 41.03
N VAL A 370 25.98 6.92 40.45
CA VAL A 370 24.73 6.45 41.04
C VAL A 370 24.86 4.96 41.31
N THR A 371 24.80 4.54 42.56
CA THR A 371 24.77 3.11 42.91
C THR A 371 23.36 2.75 43.37
N MET A 372 22.74 1.73 42.79
CA MET A 372 21.33 1.36 43.02
C MET A 372 21.19 -0.11 43.45
N CYS A 373 20.43 -0.36 44.51
CA CYS A 373 20.14 -1.70 45.06
C CYS A 373 18.71 -1.75 45.64
N GLN A 374 18.06 -2.91 45.61
CA GLN A 374 16.69 -3.09 46.15
C GLN A 374 16.65 -3.54 47.62
N ARG A 375 17.79 -3.75 48.29
CA ARG A 375 17.89 -4.02 49.75
C ARG A 375 18.96 -3.15 50.42
N GLU A 376 18.88 -3.00 51.74
CA GLU A 376 19.72 -2.15 52.58
C GLU A 376 21.21 -2.17 52.19
N MET A 377 21.77 -1.01 51.87
CA MET A 377 23.21 -0.84 51.82
C MET A 377 23.73 -0.76 53.27
N HIS A 378 24.16 -1.87 53.84
CA HIS A 378 24.96 -1.84 55.06
C HIS A 378 26.33 -1.20 54.73
N SER A 379 26.45 0.10 54.92
CA SER A 379 27.74 0.79 54.98
C SER A 379 28.16 0.95 56.44
N GLN A 380 28.61 -0.15 57.06
CA GLN A 380 29.49 -0.06 58.23
C GLN A 380 30.82 -0.75 57.89
N PRO A 381 31.97 -0.10 58.14
CA PRO A 381 33.26 -0.76 57.96
C PRO A 381 33.41 -1.86 58.99
N LEU A 382 33.59 -3.10 58.53
CA LEU A 382 33.99 -4.22 59.38
C LEU A 382 35.47 -4.03 59.74
N VAL A 383 35.72 -3.41 60.90
CA VAL A 383 37.08 -3.26 61.44
C VAL A 383 37.47 -4.56 62.12
N VAL A 384 38.21 -5.41 61.39
CA VAL A 384 38.84 -6.61 61.96
C VAL A 384 40.19 -6.22 62.53
N ARG A 385 40.38 -6.38 63.85
CA ARG A 385 41.69 -6.25 64.52
C ARG A 385 42.01 -7.56 65.24
N GLY A 386 43.07 -8.24 64.82
CA GLY A 386 43.58 -9.46 65.45
C GLY A 386 44.36 -10.35 64.47
N TYR A 387 45.31 -11.15 64.98
CA TYR A 387 46.00 -12.20 64.22
C TYR A 387 45.34 -13.56 64.44
N LYS A 388 45.37 -14.43 63.42
CA LYS A 388 44.82 -15.79 63.42
C LYS A 388 45.54 -16.65 64.49
N PRO A 389 44.85 -17.26 65.47
CA PRO A 389 45.52 -18.13 66.44
C PRO A 389 45.96 -19.45 65.79
N GLU A 390 47.21 -19.86 66.04
CA GLU A 390 47.73 -21.16 65.64
C GLU A 390 47.13 -22.27 66.50
N VAL A 391 46.28 -23.09 65.88
CA VAL A 391 45.73 -24.29 66.53
C VAL A 391 46.73 -25.42 66.35
N HIS A 392 47.52 -25.71 67.38
CA HIS A 392 48.28 -26.95 67.48
C HIS A 392 47.32 -28.09 67.93
N PRO A 393 47.26 -29.22 67.21
CA PRO A 393 46.41 -30.34 67.62
C PRO A 393 47.01 -31.05 68.84
N ILE A 394 46.25 -31.07 69.93
CA ILE A 394 46.54 -31.85 71.13
C ILE A 394 46.17 -33.32 70.84
N MET A 395 47.18 -34.19 70.76
CA MET A 395 47.01 -35.65 70.84
C MET A 395 46.76 -36.07 72.30
N ARG A 396 45.65 -36.77 72.55
CA ARG A 396 45.38 -37.71 73.66
C ARG A 396 44.25 -38.62 73.18
N PHE A 397 44.27 -39.95 73.24
CA PHE A 397 45.15 -40.96 73.84
C PHE A 397 45.44 -42.07 72.83
#